data_AF-A0A3P7IM27-F1
#
_entry.id   AF-A0A3P7IM27-F1
#
_cell.length_a   1.000
_cell.length_b   1.000
_cell.length_c   1.000
_cell.angle_alpha   90.00
_cell.angle_beta   90.00
_cell.angle_gamma   90.00
#
_symmetry.space_group_name_H-M   'P 1'
#
loop_
_entity.id
_entity.type
_entity.pdbx_description
1 polymer ?
#
loop_
_entity_poly.entity_id
_entity_poly.type
_entity_poly.pdbx_seq_one_letter_code
_entity_poly.pdbx_strand_id
1 'polypeptide(L)'
;MLYGDDPKALEMDFRGFVELDVAVNTRKETAAIKWLFRILDLRDDGFLDRDEIRMMTESMVANLAKLEGWSNFNPDDIADEVIDMINPKDPNKITVDEVIASRMADTAIGILIDYYAFLKYENREEESAS
;
A
#
# COMPACT_ATOMS: atom_id res chain seq x y z
N MET A 1 8.09 -29.07 23.52
CA MET A 1 7.10 -28.58 22.55
C MET A 1 6.38 -27.41 23.20
N LEU A 2 6.64 -26.20 22.70
CA LEU A 2 5.88 -25.00 23.06
C LEU A 2 4.80 -24.78 22.01
N TYR A 3 3.77 -24.01 22.37
CA TYR A 3 2.62 -23.66 21.51
C TYR A 3 3.02 -23.32 20.08
N GLY A 4 2.36 -23.93 19.08
CA GLY A 4 2.30 -23.36 17.73
C GLY A 4 2.63 -24.27 16.54
N ASP A 5 3.07 -25.51 16.72
CA ASP A 5 3.40 -26.40 15.59
C ASP A 5 2.15 -27.02 14.91
N ASP A 6 1.14 -26.20 14.59
CA ASP A 6 0.10 -26.55 13.60
C ASP A 6 0.32 -25.69 12.34
N PRO A 7 0.76 -26.26 11.20
CA PRO A 7 1.07 -25.54 9.97
C PRO A 7 -0.16 -24.93 9.24
N LYS A 8 -1.28 -24.67 9.92
CA LYS A 8 -2.54 -24.18 9.32
C LYS A 8 -3.33 -23.19 10.17
N ALA A 9 -2.70 -22.45 11.08
CA ALA A 9 -3.39 -21.32 11.67
C ALA A 9 -3.43 -20.16 10.66
N LEU A 10 -4.63 -19.73 10.24
CA LEU A 10 -4.86 -18.42 9.57
C LEU A 10 -4.65 -17.24 10.55
N GLU A 11 -3.88 -17.46 11.61
CA GLU A 11 -3.66 -16.53 12.71
C GLU A 11 -2.26 -15.95 12.59
N MET A 12 -2.15 -14.63 12.72
CA MET A 12 -0.88 -13.94 12.77
C MET A 12 -0.25 -14.14 14.15
N ASP A 13 0.99 -14.64 14.19
CA ASP A 13 1.74 -14.75 15.44
C ASP A 13 2.17 -13.35 15.96
N PHE A 14 2.60 -13.28 17.22
CA PHE A 14 3.00 -12.00 17.81
C PHE A 14 4.13 -11.31 17.04
N ARG A 15 5.06 -12.10 16.49
CA ARG A 15 6.17 -11.55 15.71
C ARG A 15 5.66 -10.91 14.42
N GLY A 16 4.81 -11.60 13.66
CA GLY A 16 4.20 -11.09 12.43
C GLY A 16 3.39 -9.82 12.71
N PHE A 17 2.66 -9.78 13.82
CA PHE A 17 1.94 -8.57 14.25
C PHE A 17 2.89 -7.38 14.49
N VAL A 18 3.98 -7.59 15.23
CA VAL A 18 4.97 -6.53 15.49
C VAL A 18 5.65 -6.08 14.20
N GLU A 19 6.01 -7.00 13.31
CA GLU A 19 6.61 -6.66 12.01
C GLU A 19 5.64 -5.82 11.15
N LEU A 20 4.35 -6.18 11.12
CA LEU A 20 3.30 -5.41 10.45
C LEU A 20 3.15 -4.01 11.06
N ASP A 21 2.96 -3.91 12.38
CA ASP A 21 2.76 -2.64 13.07
C ASP A 21 3.95 -1.69 12.85
N VAL A 22 5.18 -2.18 12.98
CA VAL A 22 6.39 -1.40 12.73
C VAL A 22 6.46 -0.96 11.27
N ALA A 23 6.17 -1.86 10.31
CA ALA A 23 6.24 -1.54 8.90
C ALA A 23 5.23 -0.43 8.52
N VAL A 24 3.98 -0.51 9.00
CA VAL A 24 2.94 0.50 8.73
C VAL A 24 3.31 1.86 9.33
N ASN A 25 3.80 1.87 10.57
CA ASN A 25 4.14 3.12 11.29
C ASN A 25 5.46 3.77 10.83
N THR A 26 6.34 3.01 10.17
CA THR A 26 7.65 3.49 9.69
C THR A 26 7.83 3.34 8.18
N ARG A 27 6.74 3.32 7.40
CA ARG A 27 6.72 3.04 5.96
C ARG A 27 7.62 3.91 5.05
N LYS A 28 8.19 5.00 5.56
CA LYS A 28 9.25 5.79 4.90
C LYS A 28 10.64 5.13 4.94
N GLU A 29 10.86 4.22 5.89
CA GLU A 29 12.15 3.57 6.12
C GLU A 29 12.33 2.41 5.14
N THR A 30 13.55 2.23 4.61
CA THR A 30 13.85 1.21 3.60
C THR A 30 13.46 -0.21 4.03
N ALA A 31 13.60 -0.54 5.32
CA ALA A 31 13.23 -1.86 5.84
C ALA A 31 11.71 -2.07 5.81
N ALA A 32 10.93 -1.04 6.14
CA ALA A 32 9.48 -1.08 6.10
C ALA A 32 8.97 -1.18 4.66
N ILE A 33 9.53 -0.40 3.74
CA ILE A 33 9.21 -0.49 2.30
C ILE A 33 9.42 -1.91 1.79
N LYS A 34 10.56 -2.53 2.11
CA LYS A 34 10.87 -3.91 1.69
C LYS A 34 9.92 -4.94 2.28
N TRP A 35 9.39 -4.70 3.48
CA TRP A 35 8.45 -5.61 4.13
C TRP A 35 7.06 -5.45 3.54
N LEU A 36 6.58 -4.21 3.39
CA LEU A 36 5.29 -3.88 2.78
C LEU A 36 5.23 -4.32 1.32
N PHE A 37 6.30 -4.11 0.55
CA PHE A 37 6.36 -4.53 -0.86
C PHE A 37 6.03 -6.02 -1.03
N ARG A 38 6.50 -6.90 -0.13
CA ARG A 38 6.20 -8.34 -0.20
C ARG A 38 4.72 -8.68 0.03
N ILE A 39 3.98 -7.79 0.68
CA ILE A 39 2.55 -7.95 0.94
C ILE A 39 1.73 -7.34 -0.19
N LEU A 40 2.26 -6.29 -0.81
CA LEU A 40 1.65 -5.63 -1.96
C LEU A 40 1.84 -6.43 -3.25
N ASP A 41 2.92 -7.21 -3.37
CA ASP A 41 3.20 -8.15 -4.46
C ASP A 41 2.31 -9.39 -4.29
N LEU A 42 1.12 -9.34 -4.88
CA LEU A 42 0.09 -10.36 -4.71
C LEU A 42 0.41 -11.62 -5.51
N ARG A 43 1.22 -11.52 -6.57
CA ARG A 43 1.67 -12.66 -7.39
C ARG A 43 2.96 -13.32 -6.87
N ASP A 44 3.66 -12.69 -5.94
CA ASP A 44 4.95 -13.14 -5.38
C ASP A 44 5.99 -13.36 -6.49
N ASP A 45 6.04 -12.45 -7.47
CA ASP A 45 6.96 -12.53 -8.61
C ASP A 45 8.10 -11.50 -8.58
N GLY A 46 8.13 -10.66 -7.54
CA GLY A 46 9.12 -9.63 -7.30
C GLY A 46 8.78 -8.28 -7.92
N PHE A 47 7.60 -8.13 -8.52
CA PHE A 47 7.15 -6.91 -9.17
C PHE A 47 5.75 -6.52 -8.68
N LEU A 48 5.48 -5.22 -8.64
CA LEU A 48 4.11 -4.73 -8.67
C LEU A 48 3.76 -4.36 -10.10
N ASP A 49 2.62 -4.83 -10.58
CA ASP A 49 2.03 -4.35 -11.82
C ASP A 49 0.80 -3.46 -11.60
N ARG A 50 0.32 -2.85 -12.70
CA ARG A 50 -0.84 -1.97 -12.66
C ARG A 50 -2.09 -2.69 -12.17
N ASP A 51 -2.24 -3.97 -12.49
CA ASP A 51 -3.44 -4.73 -12.10
C ASP A 51 -3.48 -4.96 -10.59
N GLU A 52 -2.35 -5.28 -9.95
CA GLU A 52 -2.27 -5.40 -8.47
C GLU A 52 -2.55 -4.08 -7.78
N ILE A 53 -1.95 -2.99 -8.26
CA ILE A 53 -2.18 -1.64 -7.74
C ILE A 53 -3.67 -1.28 -7.87
N ARG A 54 -4.26 -1.52 -9.04
CA ARG A 54 -5.69 -1.27 -9.29
C ARG A 54 -6.60 -2.12 -8.38
N MET A 55 -6.27 -3.39 -8.14
CA MET A 55 -7.04 -4.23 -7.21
C MET A 55 -7.05 -3.66 -5.79
N MET A 56 -5.92 -3.09 -5.34
CA MET A 56 -5.81 -2.45 -4.03
C MET A 56 -6.58 -1.12 -3.98
N THR A 57 -6.52 -0.29 -5.02
CA THR A 57 -7.28 0.97 -5.08
C THR A 57 -8.79 0.72 -5.16
N GLU A 58 -9.22 -0.30 -5.91
CA GLU A 58 -10.63 -0.74 -5.93
C GLU A 58 -11.12 -1.16 -4.55
N SER A 59 -10.31 -1.96 -3.85
CA SER A 59 -10.61 -2.41 -2.49
C SER A 59 -10.66 -1.24 -1.50
N MET A 60 -9.73 -0.29 -1.61
CA MET A 60 -9.70 0.92 -0.80
C MET A 60 -10.96 1.78 -1.03
N VAL A 61 -11.32 2.05 -2.29
CA VAL A 61 -12.53 2.82 -2.65
C VAL A 61 -13.80 2.15 -2.13
N ALA A 62 -13.91 0.82 -2.25
CA ALA A 62 -15.04 0.05 -1.73
C ALA A 62 -15.13 0.12 -0.19
N ASN A 63 -13.99 0.04 0.50
CA ASN A 63 -13.92 0.18 1.95
C ASN A 63 -14.31 1.59 2.40
N LEU A 64 -13.83 2.63 1.71
CA LEU A 64 -14.18 4.02 1.97
C LEU A 64 -15.70 4.24 1.82
N ALA A 65 -16.31 3.76 0.73
CA ALA A 65 -17.76 3.84 0.53
C ALA A 65 -18.55 3.15 1.65
N LYS A 66 -18.05 2.02 2.15
CA LYS A 66 -18.69 1.26 3.23
C LYS A 66 -18.56 1.95 4.59
N LEU A 67 -17.40 2.54 4.89
CA LEU A 67 -17.11 3.14 6.20
C LEU A 67 -17.66 4.56 6.32
N GLU A 68 -17.50 5.38 5.28
CA GLU A 68 -17.88 6.80 5.28
C GLU A 68 -19.27 7.04 4.66
N GLY A 69 -19.82 6.06 3.94
CA GLY A 69 -21.15 6.14 3.31
C GLY A 69 -21.17 6.86 1.95
N TRP A 70 -20.00 7.21 1.41
CA TRP A 70 -19.85 7.87 0.11
C TRP A 70 -18.52 7.49 -0.53
N SER A 71 -18.45 7.50 -1.86
CA SER A 71 -17.19 7.52 -2.61
C SER A 71 -17.48 7.93 -4.07
N ASN A 72 -16.71 8.87 -4.60
CA ASN A 72 -16.77 9.34 -5.98
C ASN A 72 -15.42 9.21 -6.70
N PHE A 73 -14.47 8.49 -6.10
CA PHE A 73 -13.14 8.31 -6.65
C PHE A 73 -13.10 7.18 -7.68
N ASN A 74 -12.28 7.35 -8.71
CA ASN A 74 -12.04 6.33 -9.73
C ASN A 74 -10.78 5.53 -9.36
N PRO A 75 -10.89 4.21 -9.11
CA PRO A 75 -9.75 3.37 -8.78
C PRO A 75 -8.64 3.37 -9.83
N ASP A 76 -9.00 3.48 -11.11
CA ASP A 76 -8.02 3.50 -12.22
C ASP A 76 -7.18 4.78 -12.18
N ASP A 77 -7.79 5.94 -11.90
CA ASP A 77 -7.07 7.21 -11.79
C ASP A 77 -6.13 7.20 -10.57
N ILE A 78 -6.58 6.67 -9.42
CA ILE A 78 -5.74 6.51 -8.23
C ILE A 78 -4.55 5.57 -8.51
N ALA A 79 -4.79 4.48 -9.25
CA ALA A 79 -3.73 3.54 -9.60
C ALA A 79 -2.66 4.19 -10.47
N ASP A 80 -3.09 4.96 -11.49
CA ASP A 80 -2.17 5.70 -12.36
C ASP A 80 -1.39 6.77 -11.56
N GLU A 81 -2.03 7.47 -10.61
CA GLU A 81 -1.33 8.40 -9.72
C GLU A 81 -0.28 7.71 -8.82
N VAL A 82 -0.60 6.56 -8.23
CA VAL A 82 0.36 5.79 -7.41
C VAL A 82 1.56 5.36 -8.26
N ILE A 83 1.33 4.93 -9.50
CA ILE A 83 2.40 4.58 -10.44
C ILE A 83 3.25 5.82 -10.76
N ASP A 84 2.63 6.97 -11.03
CA ASP A 84 3.32 8.23 -11.31
C ASP A 84 4.16 8.72 -10.11
N MET A 85 3.69 8.52 -8.88
CA MET A 85 4.45 8.81 -7.66
C MET A 85 5.74 7.97 -7.57
N ILE A 86 5.69 6.71 -7.99
CA ILE A 86 6.85 5.82 -8.00
C ILE A 86 7.76 6.15 -9.19
N ASN A 87 7.17 6.55 -10.32
CA ASN A 87 7.83 6.84 -11.60
C ASN A 87 8.78 5.70 -12.04
N PRO A 88 8.26 4.46 -12.17
CA PRO A 88 9.04 3.29 -12.57
C PRO A 88 9.47 3.36 -14.03
N LYS A 89 10.46 2.56 -14.41
CA LYS A 89 10.86 2.42 -15.83
C LYS A 89 9.80 1.68 -16.65
N ASP A 90 9.11 0.73 -16.03
CA ASP A 90 8.02 -0.05 -16.60
C ASP A 90 6.86 -0.10 -15.59
N PRO A 91 5.71 0.54 -15.88
CA PRO A 91 4.53 0.53 -15.02
C PRO A 91 3.99 -0.86 -14.67
N ASN A 92 4.36 -1.91 -15.41
CA ASN A 92 3.92 -3.28 -15.15
C ASN A 92 5.00 -4.14 -14.49
N LYS A 93 6.16 -3.56 -14.14
CA LYS A 93 7.28 -4.25 -13.50
C LYS A 93 7.99 -3.37 -12.49
N ILE A 94 7.21 -2.84 -11.54
CA ILE A 94 7.73 -1.96 -10.51
C ILE A 94 8.51 -2.78 -9.50
N THR A 95 9.79 -2.48 -9.32
CA THR A 95 10.65 -3.18 -8.35
C THR A 95 10.66 -2.49 -6.99
N VAL A 96 10.99 -3.25 -5.94
CA VAL A 96 11.20 -2.69 -4.60
C VAL A 96 12.26 -1.59 -4.57
N ASP A 97 13.30 -1.70 -5.40
CA ASP A 97 14.37 -0.71 -5.49
C ASP A 97 13.88 0.61 -6.11
N GLU A 98 12.96 0.55 -7.07
CA GLU A 98 12.31 1.75 -7.63
C GLU A 98 11.39 2.41 -6.61
N VAL A 99 10.65 1.63 -5.82
CA VAL A 99 9.84 2.16 -4.71
C VAL A 99 10.75 2.84 -3.67
N ILE A 100 11.87 2.21 -3.27
CA ILE A 100 12.84 2.80 -2.34
C ILE A 100 13.46 4.10 -2.89
N ALA A 101 13.70 4.17 -4.21
CA ALA A 101 14.28 5.33 -4.85
C ALA A 101 13.29 6.50 -4.99
N SER A 102 11.98 6.23 -4.95
CA SER A 102 10.95 7.26 -5.05
C SER A 102 10.94 8.18 -3.82
N ARG A 103 10.82 9.50 -4.08
CA ARG A 103 10.63 10.50 -3.02
C ARG A 103 9.21 10.50 -2.45
N MET A 104 8.28 9.79 -3.10
CA MET A 104 6.87 9.71 -2.74
C MET A 104 6.48 8.31 -2.28
N ALA A 105 7.45 7.43 -1.99
CA ALA A 105 7.21 6.06 -1.56
C ALA A 105 6.28 5.96 -0.34
N ASP A 106 6.47 6.83 0.66
CA ASP A 106 5.64 6.90 1.87
C ASP A 106 4.16 7.17 1.52
N THR A 107 3.91 8.14 0.64
CA THR A 107 2.56 8.49 0.17
C THR A 107 1.96 7.38 -0.67
N ALA A 108 2.71 6.88 -1.67
CA ALA A 108 2.26 5.85 -2.59
C ALA A 108 1.85 4.57 -1.83
N ILE A 109 2.71 4.09 -0.93
CA ILE A 109 2.41 2.92 -0.09
C ILE A 109 1.25 3.23 0.86
N GLY A 110 1.22 4.44 1.45
CA GLY A 110 0.14 4.87 2.33
C GLY A 110 -1.24 4.75 1.68
N ILE A 111 -1.39 5.23 0.44
CA ILE A 111 -2.64 5.13 -0.33
C ILE A 111 -3.08 3.68 -0.49
N LEU A 112 -2.15 2.76 -0.76
CA LEU A 112 -2.46 1.35 -0.99
C LEU A 112 -2.90 0.59 0.27
N ILE A 113 -2.47 1.02 1.45
CA ILE A 113 -2.69 0.26 2.71
C ILE A 113 -3.63 0.96 3.71
N ASP A 114 -3.93 2.25 3.51
CA ASP A 114 -4.68 3.06 4.47
C ASP A 114 -5.54 4.14 3.77
N TYR A 115 -6.86 3.99 3.85
CA TYR A 115 -7.79 4.95 3.24
C TYR A 115 -7.73 6.34 3.89
N TYR A 116 -7.33 6.45 5.17
CA TYR A 116 -7.13 7.76 5.80
C TYR A 116 -5.91 8.46 5.21
N ALA A 117 -4.84 7.72 4.89
CA ALA A 117 -3.69 8.28 4.21
C ALA A 117 -4.05 8.77 2.80
N PHE A 118 -4.91 8.04 2.08
CA PHE A 118 -5.48 8.49 0.82
C PHE A 118 -6.29 9.78 0.96
N LEU A 119 -7.27 9.83 1.87
CA LEU A 119 -8.08 11.05 2.08
C LEU A 119 -7.23 12.27 2.47
N LYS A 120 -6.20 12.06 3.28
CA LYS A 120 -5.24 13.12 3.63
C LYS A 120 -4.47 13.62 2.41
N TYR A 121 -4.10 12.73 1.50
CA TYR A 121 -3.43 13.10 0.25
C TYR A 121 -4.35 13.90 -0.67
N GLU A 122 -5.60 13.46 -0.87
CA GLU A 122 -6.58 14.17 -1.71
C GLU A 122 -6.84 15.60 -1.22
N ASN A 123 -6.99 15.78 0.09
CA ASN A 123 -7.33 17.09 0.67
C ASN A 123 -6.13 18.05 0.78
N ARG A 124 -4.91 17.63 0.39
CA ARG A 124 -3.69 18.45 0.55
C ARG A 124 -3.73 19.77 -0.25
N GLU A 125 -4.46 19.77 -1.37
CA GLU A 125 -4.57 20.94 -2.24
C GLU A 125 -5.58 21.96 -1.71
N GLU A 126 -6.64 21.49 -1.03
CA GLU A 126 -7.62 22.36 -0.38
C GLU A 126 -6.99 23.13 0.80
N GLU A 127 -6.15 22.47 1.59
CA GLU A 127 -5.44 23.09 2.72
C GLU A 127 -4.37 24.12 2.28
N SER A 128 -3.82 23.96 1.08
CA SER A 128 -2.82 24.89 0.53
C SER A 128 -3.45 26.15 -0.08
N ALA A 129 -4.76 26.11 -0.33
CA ALA A 129 -5.55 27.20 -0.91
C ALA A 129 -6.38 28.00 0.12
N SER A 130 -6.38 27.57 1.40
CA SER A 130 -7.07 28.21 2.54
C SER A 130 -6.14 29.08 3.38
#